data_AF-A0A1H4EP87-F1
#
_entry.id   AF-A0A1H4EP87-F1
#
_cell.length_a   1.000
_cell.length_b   1.000
_cell.length_c   1.000
_cell.angle_alpha   90.00
_cell.angle_beta   90.00
_cell.angle_gamma   90.00
#
_symmetry.space_group_name_H-M   'P 1'
#
loop_
_entity.id
_entity.type
_entity.pdbx_description
1 polymer ?
#
loop_
_entity_poly.entity_id
_entity_poly.type
_entity_poly.pdbx_seq_one_letter_code
_entity_poly.pdbx_strand_id
1 'polypeptide(L)'
;MSKKRRTWTPEEKATIVLEILREENTLAEIAKKHEVSQQLLSRWKTEFIANMSAVFNKKNEDVDKLKQEHEDEKELLVKKIGELTLDVDWLKKKQIQISQMKKKER
;
A
#
# COMPACT_ATOMS: atom_id res chain seq x y z
N MET A 1 -6.56 -10.55 -38.17
CA MET A 1 -7.14 -10.87 -36.85
C MET A 1 -6.04 -10.80 -35.80
N SER A 2 -5.96 -9.74 -34.99
CA SER A 2 -4.89 -9.61 -33.98
C SER A 2 -5.10 -10.64 -32.87
N LYS A 3 -4.17 -11.58 -32.73
CA LYS A 3 -4.18 -12.58 -31.64
C LYS A 3 -4.14 -11.82 -30.31
N LYS A 4 -5.23 -11.88 -29.53
CA LYS A 4 -5.35 -11.23 -28.21
C LYS A 4 -4.18 -11.73 -27.36
N ARG A 5 -3.31 -10.83 -26.91
CA ARG A 5 -2.16 -11.21 -26.08
C ARG A 5 -2.70 -11.82 -24.78
N ARG A 6 -2.30 -13.05 -24.50
CA ARG A 6 -2.61 -13.69 -23.22
C ARG A 6 -1.94 -12.88 -22.11
N THR A 7 -2.71 -12.50 -21.11
CA THR A 7 -2.22 -11.87 -19.89
C THR A 7 -2.13 -12.93 -18.81
N TRP A 8 -1.04 -12.94 -18.05
CA TRP A 8 -0.82 -13.88 -16.94
C TRP A 8 -0.93 -13.13 -15.61
N THR A 9 -1.70 -13.66 -14.68
CA THR A 9 -1.79 -13.08 -13.33
C THR A 9 -0.49 -13.31 -12.56
N PRO A 10 -0.21 -12.50 -11.52
CA PRO A 10 0.94 -12.74 -10.64
C PRO A 10 0.92 -14.14 -10.00
N GLU A 11 -0.25 -14.66 -9.62
CA GLU A 11 -0.34 -16.01 -9.02
C GLU A 11 -0.02 -17.11 -10.03
N GLU A 12 -0.49 -16.98 -11.27
CA GLU A 12 -0.19 -17.94 -12.34
C GLU A 12 1.31 -17.98 -12.61
N LYS A 13 1.97 -16.83 -12.73
CA LYS A 13 3.43 -16.75 -12.92
C LYS A 13 4.19 -17.41 -11.77
N ALA A 14 3.79 -17.13 -10.52
CA ALA A 14 4.42 -17.71 -9.34
C ALA A 14 4.29 -19.23 -9.32
N THR A 15 3.10 -19.76 -9.63
CA THR A 15 2.85 -21.22 -9.69
C THR A 15 3.72 -21.88 -10.75
N ILE A 16 3.81 -21.29 -11.94
CA ILE A 16 4.64 -21.80 -13.04
C ILE A 16 6.13 -21.76 -12.67
N VAL A 17 6.60 -20.66 -12.07
CA VAL A 17 8.01 -20.54 -11.66
C VAL A 17 8.35 -21.51 -10.53
N LEU A 18 7.43 -21.77 -9.58
CA LEU A 18 7.61 -22.80 -8.58
C LEU A 18 7.74 -24.19 -9.20
N GLU A 19 6.92 -24.52 -10.21
CA GLU A 19 7.04 -25.78 -10.95
C GLU A 19 8.41 -25.92 -11.64
N ILE A 20 8.94 -24.82 -12.19
CA ILE A 20 10.29 -24.78 -12.78
C ILE A 20 11.39 -24.98 -11.71
N LEU A 21 11.24 -24.38 -10.53
CA LEU A 21 12.22 -24.49 -9.45
C LEU A 21 12.23 -25.86 -8.75
N ARG A 22 11.11 -26.59 -8.81
CA ARG A 22 11.03 -27.98 -8.32
C ARG A 22 11.74 -28.98 -9.22
N GLU A 23 12.04 -28.60 -10.46
CA GLU A 23 12.71 -29.45 -11.46
C GLU A 23 12.01 -30.81 -11.72
N GLU A 24 10.72 -30.91 -11.37
CA GLU A 24 9.91 -32.13 -11.57
C GLU A 24 9.56 -32.36 -13.05
N ASN A 25 9.51 -31.28 -13.85
CA ASN A 25 9.20 -31.30 -15.28
C ASN A 25 10.26 -30.50 -16.04
N THR A 26 10.56 -30.88 -17.27
CA THR A 26 11.46 -30.12 -18.13
C THR A 26 10.83 -28.78 -18.53
N LEU A 27 11.66 -27.77 -18.84
CA LEU A 27 11.19 -26.48 -19.36
C LEU A 27 10.30 -26.63 -20.61
N ALA A 28 10.54 -27.66 -21.42
CA ALA A 28 9.75 -27.95 -22.62
C ALA A 28 8.35 -28.49 -22.28
N GLU A 29 8.24 -29.35 -21.28
CA GLU A 29 6.96 -29.89 -20.80
C GLU A 29 6.13 -28.82 -20.12
N ILE A 30 6.75 -27.98 -19.28
CA ILE A 30 6.07 -26.85 -18.61
C ILE A 30 5.58 -25.83 -19.66
N ALA A 31 6.42 -25.53 -20.65
CA ALA A 31 6.06 -24.66 -21.78
C ALA A 31 4.83 -25.20 -22.54
N LYS A 32 4.78 -26.50 -22.78
CA LYS A 32 3.64 -27.15 -23.45
C LYS A 32 2.39 -27.19 -22.58
N LYS A 33 2.54 -27.50 -21.29
CA LYS A 33 1.44 -27.61 -20.31
C LYS A 33 0.71 -26.28 -20.10
N HIS A 34 1.47 -25.19 -19.96
CA HIS A 34 0.91 -23.86 -19.71
C HIS A 34 0.74 -23.02 -20.98
N GLU A 35 1.11 -23.57 -22.15
CA GLU A 35 1.17 -22.89 -23.45
C GLU A 35 1.99 -21.59 -23.41
N VAL A 36 3.13 -21.64 -22.71
CA VAL A 36 4.04 -20.52 -22.53
C VAL A 36 5.35 -20.79 -23.28
N SER A 37 5.92 -19.77 -23.92
CA SER A 37 7.24 -19.90 -24.56
C SER A 37 8.33 -20.17 -23.50
N GLN A 38 9.25 -21.09 -23.79
CA GLN A 38 10.40 -21.40 -22.93
C GLN A 38 11.25 -20.16 -22.59
N GLN A 39 11.35 -19.21 -23.53
CA GLN A 39 12.06 -17.94 -23.31
C GLN A 39 11.38 -17.09 -22.22
N LEU A 40 10.04 -17.09 -22.21
CA LEU A 40 9.26 -16.35 -21.21
C LEU A 40 9.38 -17.00 -19.83
N LEU A 41 9.39 -18.34 -19.78
CA LEU A 41 9.63 -19.10 -18.55
C LEU A 41 11.02 -18.82 -17.96
N SER A 42 12.06 -18.81 -18.80
CA SER A 42 13.42 -18.46 -18.37
C SER A 42 13.50 -17.04 -17.81
N ARG A 43 12.83 -16.08 -18.49
CA ARG A 43 12.72 -14.71 -18.00
C ARG A 43 12.04 -14.63 -16.64
N TRP A 44 10.89 -15.30 -16.47
CA TRP A 44 10.18 -15.30 -15.18
C TRP A 44 10.97 -15.96 -14.06
N LYS A 45 11.71 -17.04 -14.35
CA LYS A 45 12.63 -17.67 -13.39
C LYS A 45 13.67 -16.66 -12.89
N THR A 46 14.31 -15.94 -13.80
CA THR A 46 15.31 -14.91 -13.46
C THR A 46 14.70 -13.75 -12.68
N GLU A 47 13.56 -13.21 -13.14
CA GLU A 47 12.84 -12.13 -12.45
C GLU A 47 12.41 -12.54 -11.03
N PHE A 48 11.97 -13.78 -10.85
CA PHE A 48 11.56 -14.30 -9.55
C PHE A 48 12.75 -14.46 -8.61
N ILE A 49 13.86 -15.07 -9.05
CA ILE A 49 15.07 -15.23 -8.23
C ILE A 49 15.65 -13.87 -7.82
N ALA A 50 15.68 -12.90 -8.74
CA ALA A 50 16.17 -11.55 -8.45
C ALA A 50 15.34 -10.82 -7.40
N ASN A 51 14.01 -10.99 -7.43
CA ASN A 51 13.09 -10.34 -6.49
C ASN A 51 12.75 -11.20 -5.25
N MET A 52 13.18 -12.47 -5.21
CA MET A 52 12.87 -13.39 -4.11
C MET A 52 13.41 -12.87 -2.77
N SER A 53 14.60 -12.28 -2.77
CA SER A 53 15.21 -11.68 -1.58
C SER A 53 14.34 -10.58 -0.99
N ALA A 54 13.62 -9.81 -1.81
CA ALA A 54 12.71 -8.76 -1.36
C ALA A 54 11.52 -9.31 -0.57
N VAL A 55 11.09 -10.55 -0.82
CA VAL A 55 10.03 -11.21 -0.03
C VAL A 55 10.48 -11.43 1.41
N PHE A 56 11.75 -11.81 1.61
CA PHE A 56 12.33 -12.01 2.94
C PHE A 56 12.85 -10.71 3.57
N ASN A 57 13.20 -9.72 2.75
CA ASN A 57 13.61 -8.39 3.18
C ASN A 57 12.41 -7.45 3.44
N LYS A 58 11.17 -7.94 3.23
CA LYS A 58 9.93 -7.26 3.63
C LYS A 58 9.73 -7.27 5.16
N LYS A 59 10.82 -7.10 5.92
CA LYS A 59 10.75 -6.65 7.31
C LYS A 59 10.41 -5.16 7.25
N ASN A 60 9.13 -4.89 7.35
CA ASN A 60 8.54 -3.64 7.82
C ASN A 60 8.83 -2.33 7.06
N GLU A 61 9.69 -2.22 6.04
CA GLU A 61 9.95 -0.88 5.45
C GLU A 61 8.69 -0.20 4.89
N ASP A 62 7.84 -0.91 4.14
CA ASP A 62 6.58 -0.35 3.62
C ASP A 62 5.56 -0.11 4.74
N VAL A 63 5.56 -0.97 5.77
CA VAL A 63 4.65 -0.87 6.92
C VAL A 63 5.06 0.27 7.85
N ASP A 64 6.36 0.48 8.05
CA ASP A 64 6.94 1.50 8.89
C ASP A 64 6.85 2.86 8.20
N LYS A 65 7.06 2.95 6.88
CA LYS A 65 6.75 4.15 6.11
C LYS A 65 5.28 4.52 6.21
N LEU A 66 4.38 3.56 6.00
CA LEU A 66 2.94 3.80 6.12
C LEU A 66 2.55 4.21 7.54
N LYS A 67 3.10 3.56 8.57
CA LYS A 67 2.89 3.96 9.97
C LYS A 67 3.39 5.38 10.24
N GLN A 68 4.55 5.75 9.71
CA GLN A 68 5.14 7.07 9.90
C GLN A 68 4.29 8.15 9.22
N GLU A 69 3.83 7.92 7.98
CA GLU A 69 2.89 8.83 7.30
C GLU A 69 1.59 8.99 8.10
N HIS A 70 1.05 7.90 8.66
CA HIS A 70 -0.13 7.95 9.53
C HIS A 70 0.13 8.68 10.85
N GLU A 71 1.33 8.56 11.42
CA GLU A 71 1.70 9.21 12.67
C GLU A 71 1.87 10.72 12.48
N ASP A 72 2.48 11.14 11.37
CA ASP A 72 2.61 12.55 10.97
C ASP A 72 1.22 13.19 10.73
N GLU A 73 0.32 12.49 10.01
CA GLU A 73 -1.05 12.97 9.79
C GLU A 73 -1.81 13.11 11.12
N LYS A 74 -1.64 12.14 12.02
CA LYS A 74 -2.27 12.17 13.34
C LYS A 74 -1.76 13.36 14.18
N GLU A 75 -0.47 13.65 14.15
CA GLU A 75 0.08 14.80 14.86
C GLU A 75 -0.50 16.13 14.35
N LEU A 76 -0.59 16.29 13.02
CA LEU A 76 -1.19 17.46 12.40
C LEU A 76 -2.66 17.64 12.80
N LEU A 77 -3.43 16.54 12.81
CA LEU A 77 -4.83 16.56 13.23
C LEU A 77 -4.98 16.91 14.72
N VAL A 78 -4.16 16.33 15.60
CA VAL A 78 -4.18 16.64 17.03
C VAL A 78 -3.86 18.11 17.27
N LYS A 79 -2.85 18.65 16.59
CA LYS A 79 -2.53 20.08 16.65
C LYS A 79 -3.70 20.94 16.20
N LYS A 80 -4.37 20.56 15.10
CA LYS A 80 -5.50 21.32 14.60
C LYS A 80 -6.70 21.30 15.53
N ILE A 81 -6.97 20.15 16.16
CA ILE A 81 -8.00 20.03 17.20
C ILE A 81 -7.65 20.94 18.39
N GLY A 82 -6.38 20.99 18.82
CA GLY A 82 -5.90 21.89 19.86
C GLY A 82 -6.18 23.36 19.54
N GLU A 83 -5.79 23.83 18.35
CA GLU A 83 -6.07 25.20 17.88
C GLU A 83 -7.56 25.51 17.90
N LEU A 84 -8.38 24.63 17.31
CA LEU A 84 -9.84 24.82 17.25
C LEU A 84 -10.49 24.82 18.65
N THR A 85 -9.95 24.03 19.58
CA THR A 85 -10.45 23.99 20.97
C THR A 85 -10.22 25.33 21.65
N LEU A 86 -9.02 25.92 21.49
CA LEU A 86 -8.71 27.23 22.03
C LEU A 86 -9.59 28.33 21.43
N ASP A 87 -9.80 28.30 20.11
CA ASP A 87 -10.66 29.26 19.41
C ASP A 87 -12.11 29.18 19.91
N VAL A 88 -12.65 27.95 20.03
CA VAL A 88 -14.01 27.73 20.52
C VAL A 88 -14.17 28.23 21.96
N ASP A 89 -13.22 27.93 22.84
CA ASP A 89 -13.28 28.37 24.23
C ASP A 89 -13.16 29.89 24.36
N TRP A 90 -12.31 30.51 23.54
CA TRP A 90 -12.22 31.96 23.46
C TRP A 90 -13.54 32.59 22.99
N LEU A 91 -14.15 32.06 21.93
CA LEU A 91 -15.43 32.53 21.41
C LEU A 91 -16.55 32.39 22.44
N LYS A 92 -16.64 31.26 23.14
CA LYS A 92 -17.59 31.05 24.25
C LYS A 92 -17.40 32.09 25.35
N LYS A 93 -16.16 32.35 25.77
CA LYS A 93 -15.85 33.37 26.78
C LYS A 93 -16.29 34.77 26.33
N LYS A 94 -16.04 35.13 25.08
CA LYS A 94 -16.48 36.41 24.51
C LYS A 94 -18.00 36.53 24.44
N GLN A 95 -18.70 35.46 24.04
CA GLN A 95 -20.16 35.43 24.03
C GLN A 95 -20.75 35.68 25.42
N ILE A 96 -20.19 35.05 26.46
CA ILE A 96 -20.61 35.25 27.85
C ILE A 96 -20.39 36.71 28.27
N GLN A 97 -19.23 37.29 27.97
CA GLN A 97 -18.93 38.70 28.27
C GLN A 97 -19.93 39.66 27.62
N ILE A 98 -20.25 39.43 26.33
CA ILE A 98 -21.24 40.24 25.60
C ILE A 98 -22.64 40.10 26.23
N SER A 99 -23.04 38.89 26.62
CA SER A 99 -24.33 38.65 27.29
C SER A 99 -24.42 39.39 28.63
N GLN A 100 -23.34 39.39 29.42
CA GLN A 100 -23.27 40.10 30.69
C GLN A 100 -23.35 41.61 30.52
N MET A 101 -22.66 42.18 29.51
CA MET A 101 -22.74 43.61 29.20
C MET A 101 -24.17 44.03 28.83
N LYS A 102 -24.84 43.28 27.94
CA LYS A 102 -26.23 43.55 27.53
C LYS A 102 -27.24 43.48 28.68
N LYS A 103 -26.98 42.66 29.72
CA LYS A 103 -27.82 42.58 30.92
C LYS A 103 -27.61 43.76 31.87
N LYS A 104 -26.44 44.40 31.85
CA LYS A 104 -26.10 45.53 32.73
C LYS A 104 -26.57 46.88 32.17
N GLU A 105 -26.83 46.96 30.86
CA GLU A 105 -27.37 48.14 30.17
C GLU A 105 -28.90 48.21 30.15
N ARG A 106 -29.61 47.19 30.69
CA ARG A 106 -31.07 47.16 30.85
C ARG A 106 -31.44 47.39 32.31
#